data_AF-A0A368FS16-F1
#
_entry.id   AF-A0A368FS16-F1
#
_cell.length_a   1.000
_cell.length_b   1.000
_cell.length_c   1.000
_cell.angle_alpha   90.00
_cell.angle_beta   90.00
_cell.angle_gamma   90.00
#
_symmetry.space_group_name_H-M   'P 1'
#
loop_
_entity.id
_entity.type
_entity.pdbx_description
1 polymer ?
#
loop_
_entity_poly.entity_id
_entity_poly.type
_entity_poly.pdbx_seq_one_letter_code
_entity_poly.pdbx_strand_id
1 'polypeptide(L)'
;VDLIVILDQWGSYRIERSEIYDSQRIGNFKVNTLLSREMKTFIKTAACFPHRITDDMRASVMKDFKMSEKIHVMLLIMEARLQASLLYFTRALTNHYSQAQRAIQPKRLD
;
A
#
# COMPACT_ATOMS: atom_id res chain seq x y z
N VAL A 1 -3.62 5.79 5.20
CA VAL A 1 -2.59 4.73 5.40
C VAL A 1 -2.94 3.61 4.46
N ASP A 2 -2.27 3.61 3.31
CA ASP A 2 -2.69 2.87 2.13
C ASP A 2 -2.73 1.39 2.41
N LEU A 3 -3.86 0.76 2.04
CA LEU A 3 -4.10 -0.67 2.23
C LEU A 3 -2.94 -1.52 1.66
N ILE A 4 -2.30 -1.02 0.61
CA ILE A 4 -1.12 -1.62 -0.02
C ILE A 4 0.14 -1.45 0.83
N VAL A 5 0.39 -0.29 1.43
CA VAL A 5 1.52 -0.11 2.34
C VAL A 5 1.35 -0.98 3.59
N ILE A 6 0.12 -1.10 4.11
CA ILE A 6 -0.19 -1.98 5.25
C ILE A 6 0.00 -3.47 4.87
N LEU A 7 -0.42 -3.90 3.67
CA LEU A 7 -0.27 -5.29 3.23
C LEU A 7 1.16 -5.66 2.81
N ASP A 8 1.91 -4.70 2.28
CA ASP A 8 3.34 -4.85 1.94
C ASP A 8 4.21 -4.85 3.21
N GLN A 9 3.89 -4.00 4.20
CA GLN A 9 4.56 -4.00 5.52
C GLN A 9 4.17 -5.19 6.42
N TRP A 10 2.99 -5.80 6.23
CA TRP A 10 2.56 -6.97 7.01
C TRP A 10 3.44 -8.21 6.82
N GLY A 11 4.22 -8.27 5.73
CA GLY A 11 5.18 -9.35 5.50
C GLY A 11 6.52 -9.19 6.24
N SER A 12 6.90 -7.98 6.66
CA SER A 12 8.30 -7.72 7.05
C SER A 12 8.55 -6.82 8.26
N TYR A 13 7.57 -6.08 8.81
CA TYR A 13 7.86 -5.15 9.91
C TYR A 13 6.97 -5.35 11.13
N ARG A 14 7.37 -6.32 11.95
CA ARG A 14 7.22 -6.22 13.41
C ARG A 14 8.26 -5.21 13.90
N ILE A 15 7.84 -4.32 14.82
CA ILE A 15 8.66 -3.46 15.71
C ILE A 15 8.76 -1.95 15.34
N GLU A 16 8.27 -1.16 16.31
CA GLU A 16 8.57 0.24 16.71
C GLU A 16 8.11 1.47 15.89
N ARG A 17 7.02 2.11 16.37
CA ARG A 17 6.95 3.56 16.73
C ARG A 17 5.59 3.89 17.38
N SER A 18 5.61 4.55 18.53
CA SER A 18 4.59 4.49 19.59
C SER A 18 3.40 5.47 19.51
N GLU A 19 3.31 6.40 18.55
CA GLU A 19 2.24 7.42 18.56
C GLU A 19 1.26 7.36 17.36
N ILE A 20 1.52 6.52 16.36
CA ILE A 20 0.60 6.27 15.23
C ILE A 20 -0.32 5.05 15.53
N TYR A 21 -0.11 4.41 16.68
CA TYR A 21 -0.63 3.08 16.99
C TYR A 21 -2.15 3.02 17.06
N ASP A 22 -2.85 4.04 17.55
CA ASP A 22 -4.31 3.93 17.75
C ASP A 22 -5.12 4.13 16.47
N SER A 23 -4.75 5.12 15.64
CA SER A 23 -5.35 5.27 14.30
C SER A 23 -5.02 4.06 13.40
N GLN A 24 -3.83 3.51 13.53
CA GLN A 24 -3.38 2.33 12.77
C GLN A 24 -3.97 1.02 13.32
N ARG A 25 -4.23 0.92 14.64
CA ARG A 25 -4.95 -0.20 15.28
C ARG A 25 -6.42 -0.21 14.88
N ILE A 26 -7.09 0.94 14.88
CA ILE A 26 -8.46 1.06 14.38
C ILE A 26 -8.50 0.71 12.89
N GLY A 27 -7.54 1.19 12.10
CA GLY A 27 -7.39 0.81 10.69
C GLY A 27 -7.23 -0.69 10.49
N ASN A 28 -6.30 -1.32 11.22
CA ASN A 28 -6.04 -2.76 11.15
C ASN A 28 -7.23 -3.59 11.64
N PHE A 29 -7.91 -3.16 12.71
CA PHE A 29 -9.11 -3.81 13.21
C PHE A 29 -10.22 -3.76 12.16
N LYS A 30 -10.51 -2.59 11.59
CA LYS A 30 -11.48 -2.43 10.50
C LYS A 30 -11.15 -3.33 9.31
N VAL A 31 -9.88 -3.38 8.89
CA VAL A 31 -9.43 -4.23 7.78
C VAL A 31 -9.60 -5.72 8.08
N ASN A 32 -9.34 -6.16 9.31
CA ASN A 32 -9.49 -7.56 9.70
C ASN A 32 -10.94 -7.98 9.93
N THR A 33 -11.82 -7.04 10.30
CA THR A 33 -13.25 -7.28 10.44
C THR A 33 -13.99 -7.24 9.10
N LEU A 34 -13.56 -6.37 8.18
CA LEU A 34 -14.27 -6.13 6.90
C LEU A 34 -13.77 -7.00 5.74
N LEU A 35 -12.51 -7.47 5.77
CA LEU A 35 -11.94 -8.27 4.68
C LEU A 35 -11.62 -9.68 5.14
N SER A 36 -12.21 -10.67 4.45
CA SER A 36 -11.86 -12.08 4.62
C SER A 36 -10.38 -12.33 4.27
N ARG A 37 -9.83 -13.42 4.78
CA ARG A 37 -8.45 -13.83 4.50
C ARG A 37 -8.19 -14.03 3.01
N GLU A 38 -9.15 -14.60 2.29
CA GLU A 38 -9.09 -14.82 0.85
C GLU A 38 -9.09 -13.49 0.10
N MET A 39 -9.93 -12.54 0.50
CA MET A 39 -9.95 -11.20 -0.09
C MET A 39 -8.62 -10.46 0.11
N LYS A 40 -7.99 -10.56 1.29
CA LYS A 40 -6.64 -10.00 1.52
C LYS A 40 -5.58 -10.62 0.62
N THR A 41 -5.67 -11.94 0.42
CA THR A 41 -4.75 -12.68 -0.46
C THR A 41 -4.95 -12.25 -1.92
N PHE A 42 -6.20 -12.12 -2.36
CA PHE A 42 -6.54 -11.60 -3.68
C PHE A 42 -6.00 -10.18 -3.88
N ILE A 43 -6.23 -9.27 -2.93
CA ILE A 43 -5.73 -7.88 -3.01
C ILE A 43 -4.20 -7.87 -3.12
N LYS A 44 -3.50 -8.69 -2.33
CA LYS A 44 -2.04 -8.80 -2.39
C LYS A 44 -1.56 -9.32 -3.74
N THR A 45 -2.18 -10.38 -4.25
CA THR A 45 -1.85 -10.91 -5.59
C THR A 45 -2.16 -9.89 -6.67
N ALA A 46 -3.29 -9.18 -6.58
CA ALA A 46 -3.69 -8.19 -7.57
C ALA A 46 -2.76 -6.97 -7.59
N ALA A 47 -2.33 -6.49 -6.43
CA ALA A 47 -1.40 -5.38 -6.31
C ALA A 47 0.02 -5.76 -6.73
N CYS A 48 0.55 -6.89 -6.22
CA CYS A 48 1.97 -7.24 -6.37
C CYS A 48 2.27 -8.14 -7.57
N PHE A 49 1.34 -9.05 -7.92
CA PHE A 49 1.53 -10.08 -8.95
C PHE A 49 0.30 -10.18 -9.87
N PRO A 50 -0.09 -9.10 -10.58
CA PRO A 50 -1.34 -9.07 -11.36
C PRO A 50 -1.41 -10.15 -12.44
N HIS A 51 -0.28 -10.61 -12.96
CA HIS A 51 -0.17 -11.71 -13.92
C HIS A 51 -0.58 -13.09 -13.35
N ARG A 52 -0.73 -13.21 -12.03
CA ARG A 52 -1.16 -14.45 -11.35
C ARG A 52 -2.65 -14.43 -10.97
N ILE A 53 -3.37 -13.35 -11.27
CA ILE A 53 -4.81 -13.31 -11.02
C ILE A 53 -5.50 -14.24 -12.02
N THR A 54 -6.33 -15.15 -11.52
CA THR A 54 -7.24 -15.98 -12.33
C THR A 54 -8.69 -15.52 -12.15
N ASP A 55 -9.53 -15.84 -13.13
CA ASP A 55 -10.97 -15.55 -13.06
C ASP A 55 -11.64 -16.25 -11.88
N ASP A 56 -11.24 -17.49 -11.57
CA ASP A 56 -11.74 -18.25 -10.42
C ASP A 56 -11.43 -17.56 -9.10
N MET A 57 -10.21 -17.04 -8.94
CA MET A 57 -9.80 -16.33 -7.73
C MET A 57 -10.58 -15.01 -7.55
N ARG A 58 -10.94 -14.35 -8.65
CA ARG A 58 -11.80 -13.16 -8.63
C ARG A 58 -13.26 -13.53 -8.31
N ALA A 59 -13.75 -14.63 -8.86
CA ALA A 59 -15.11 -15.11 -8.63
C ALA A 59 -15.33 -15.59 -7.19
N SER A 60 -14.33 -16.25 -6.58
CA SER A 60 -14.42 -16.77 -5.22
C SER A 60 -14.52 -15.68 -4.15
N VAL A 61 -13.73 -14.60 -4.27
CA VAL A 61 -13.67 -13.52 -3.26
C VAL A 61 -14.78 -12.47 -3.39
N MET A 62 -15.44 -12.39 -4.55
CA MET A 62 -16.48 -11.39 -4.86
C MET A 62 -17.77 -12.04 -5.39
N LYS A 63 -18.13 -13.21 -4.88
CA LYS A 63 -19.32 -13.96 -5.33
C LYS A 63 -20.63 -13.17 -5.21
N ASP A 64 -20.77 -12.38 -4.14
CA ASP A 64 -22.00 -11.63 -3.82
C ASP A 64 -22.00 -10.19 -4.38
N PHE A 65 -20.94 -9.81 -5.10
CA PHE A 65 -20.74 -8.45 -5.61
C PHE A 65 -21.31 -8.33 -7.03
N LYS A 66 -21.97 -7.21 -7.29
CA LYS A 66 -22.36 -6.79 -8.64
C LYS A 66 -21.13 -6.55 -9.50
N MET A 67 -21.31 -6.59 -10.82
CA MET A 67 -20.22 -6.32 -11.76
C MET A 67 -19.59 -4.94 -11.54
N SER A 68 -20.40 -3.91 -11.27
CA SER A 68 -19.93 -2.56 -10.97
C SER A 68 -19.04 -2.52 -9.72
N GLU A 69 -19.39 -3.27 -8.68
CA GLU A 69 -18.63 -3.34 -7.43
C GLU A 69 -17.30 -4.08 -7.65
N LYS A 70 -17.30 -5.16 -8.44
CA LYS A 70 -16.08 -5.87 -8.84
C LYS A 70 -15.09 -4.96 -9.55
N ILE A 71 -15.57 -4.18 -10.51
CA ILE A 71 -14.77 -3.19 -11.24
C ILE A 71 -14.25 -2.13 -10.26
N HIS A 72 -15.11 -1.65 -9.35
CA HIS A 72 -14.73 -0.65 -8.36
C HIS A 72 -13.58 -1.13 -7.44
N VAL A 73 -13.65 -2.37 -6.94
CA VAL A 73 -12.57 -2.98 -6.15
C VAL A 73 -11.27 -3.03 -6.95
N MET A 74 -11.33 -3.42 -8.22
CA MET A 74 -10.13 -3.47 -9.07
C MET A 74 -9.51 -2.09 -9.29
N LEU A 75 -10.34 -1.06 -9.51
CA LEU A 75 -9.88 0.33 -9.62
C LEU A 75 -9.20 0.81 -8.34
N LEU A 76 -9.79 0.53 -7.17
CA LEU A 76 -9.18 0.88 -5.88
C LEU A 76 -7.80 0.25 -5.69
N ILE A 77 -7.62 -1.02 -6.08
CA ILE A 77 -6.34 -1.72 -5.98
C ILE A 77 -5.29 -1.08 -6.92
N MET A 78 -5.68 -0.77 -8.16
CA MET A 78 -4.77 -0.17 -9.14
C MET A 78 -4.37 1.26 -8.74
N GLU A 79 -5.33 2.08 -8.30
CA GLU A 79 -5.08 3.46 -7.87
C GLU A 79 -4.16 3.49 -6.65
N ALA A 80 -4.42 2.65 -5.65
CA ALA A 80 -3.56 2.55 -4.48
C ALA A 80 -2.13 2.12 -4.85
N ARG A 81 -1.96 1.23 -5.84
CA ARG A 81 -0.64 0.79 -6.30
C ARG A 81 0.11 1.94 -6.96
N LEU A 82 -0.57 2.71 -7.82
CA LEU A 82 -0.02 3.88 -8.48
C LEU A 82 0.38 4.94 -7.46
N GLN A 83 -0.52 5.26 -6.54
CA GLN A 83 -0.30 6.26 -5.49
C GLN A 83 0.89 5.90 -4.60
N ALA A 84 1.00 4.65 -4.17
CA ALA A 84 2.16 4.18 -3.42
C ALA A 84 3.45 4.34 -4.24
N SER A 85 3.47 3.88 -5.49
CA SER A 85 4.64 3.95 -6.36
C SER A 85 5.11 5.41 -6.57
N LEU A 86 4.16 6.31 -6.85
CA LEU A 86 4.43 7.73 -7.04
C LEU A 86 4.94 8.39 -5.75
N LEU A 87 4.37 8.04 -4.60
CA LEU A 87 4.80 8.54 -3.31
C LEU A 87 6.23 8.11 -2.97
N TYR A 88 6.58 6.85 -3.24
CA TYR A 88 7.96 6.37 -3.06
C TYR A 88 8.94 7.08 -3.99
N PHE A 89 8.58 7.24 -5.26
CA PHE A 89 9.40 7.95 -6.24
C PHE A 89 9.63 9.43 -5.86
N THR A 90 8.56 10.15 -5.51
CA THR A 90 8.63 11.57 -5.12
C THR A 90 9.39 11.79 -3.82
N ARG A 91 9.30 10.87 -2.86
CA ARG A 91 10.15 10.87 -1.65
C ARG A 91 11.63 10.70 -2.00
N ALA A 92 11.95 9.76 -2.88
CA ALA A 92 13.33 9.54 -3.32
C ALA A 92 13.90 10.79 -4.01
N LEU A 93 13.12 11.44 -4.88
CA LEU A 93 13.50 12.71 -5.51
C LEU A 93 13.73 13.81 -4.48
N THR A 94 12.77 14.04 -3.57
CA THR A 94 12.89 15.05 -2.52
C THR A 94 14.15 14.84 -1.67
N ASN A 95 14.46 13.58 -1.34
CA ASN A 95 15.67 13.23 -0.61
C ASN A 95 16.95 13.49 -1.42
N HIS A 96 16.96 13.18 -2.71
CA HIS A 96 18.09 13.46 -3.59
C HIS A 96 18.34 14.97 -3.73
N TYR A 97 17.31 15.77 -4.00
CA TYR A 97 17.44 17.22 -4.15
C TYR A 97 17.86 17.90 -2.83
N SER A 98 17.32 17.48 -1.69
CA SER A 98 17.72 18.02 -0.39
C SER A 98 19.18 17.68 -0.03
N GLN A 99 19.66 16.49 -0.40
CA GLN A 99 21.07 16.12 -0.24
C GLN A 99 21.98 16.93 -1.18
N ALA A 100 21.58 17.11 -2.44
CA ALA A 100 22.32 17.94 -3.40
C ALA A 100 22.45 19.39 -2.93
N GLN A 101 21.38 19.98 -2.36
CA GLN A 101 21.44 21.33 -1.78
C GLN A 101 22.40 21.42 -0.59
N ARG A 102 22.51 20.37 0.23
CA ARG A 102 23.47 20.31 1.35
C ARG A 102 24.92 20.20 0.87
N ALA A 103 25.16 19.54 -0.26
CA ALA A 103 26.49 19.43 -0.85
C ALA A 103 26.97 20.74 -1.51
N ILE A 104 26.05 21.61 -1.93
CA ILE A 104 26.34 22.90 -2.55
C ILE A 104 26.59 24.01 -1.51
N GLN A 105 26.19 23.82 -0.25
CA GLN A 105 26.55 24.76 0.82
C GLN A 105 28.08 24.81 0.99
N PRO A 106 28.73 25.97 0.84
CA PRO A 106 30.17 26.07 0.98
C PRO A 106 30.56 25.69 2.41
N LYS A 107 31.52 24.77 2.53
CA LYS A 107 32.11 24.39 3.82
C LYS A 107 32.66 25.66 4.45
N ARG A 108 32.06 26.15 5.55
CA ARG A 108 32.64 27.26 6.31
C ARG A 108 34.04 26.82 6.73
N LEU A 109 35.04 27.46 6.16
CA LEU A 109 36.42 27.44 6.65
C LEU A 109 36.39 28.20 7.97
N ASP A 110 36.49 27.45 9.05
CA ASP A 110 36.86 27.90 10.39
C ASP A 110 38.28 28.49 10.43
#